data_AF-A0A0A9WYD5-F1
#
_entry.id   AF-A0A0A9WYD5-F1
#
_cell.length_a   1.000
_cell.length_b   1.000
_cell.length_c   1.000
_cell.angle_alpha   90.00
_cell.angle_beta   90.00
_cell.angle_gamma   90.00
#
_symmetry.space_group_name_H-M   'P 1'
#
loop_
_entity.id
_entity.type
_entity.pdbx_description
1 polymer ?
#
loop_
_entity_poly.entity_id
_entity_poly.type
_entity_poly.pdbx_seq_one_letter_code
_entity_poly.pdbx_strand_id
1 'polypeptide(L)'
;TAPGCPLCRSLLGPVPSSRTCADAGIPDHWCTCAEYSEIDVTSPLSKKLSDLVVLTINQFMMDHREYIEPGTACSWLSLNKVVYVRKRKVSDGLQTLQMVVGVETFPGFGQFESTVEYS
;
A
#
# COMPACT_ATOMS: atom_id res chain seq x y z
N THR A 1 4.57 -12.57 -31.17
CA THR A 1 4.26 -11.51 -30.17
C THR A 1 2.77 -11.42 -30.04
N ALA A 2 2.24 -11.43 -28.81
CA ALA A 2 0.80 -11.27 -28.60
C ALA A 2 0.43 -9.79 -28.82
N PRO A 3 -0.62 -9.46 -29.61
CA PRO A 3 -0.98 -8.07 -29.89
C PRO A 3 -1.24 -7.23 -28.62
N GLY A 4 -1.71 -7.87 -27.54
CA GLY A 4 -1.99 -7.22 -26.26
C GLY A 4 -0.77 -7.02 -25.35
N CYS A 5 0.41 -7.57 -25.69
CA CYS A 5 1.61 -7.38 -24.89
C CYS A 5 2.88 -7.53 -25.76
N PRO A 6 3.32 -6.43 -26.40
CA PRO A 6 4.45 -6.44 -27.32
C PRO A 6 5.78 -6.87 -26.67
N LEU A 7 5.91 -6.66 -25.36
CA LEU A 7 7.12 -6.98 -24.55
C LEU A 7 7.04 -8.34 -23.85
N CYS A 8 5.91 -9.05 -23.96
CA CYS A 8 5.73 -10.33 -23.29
C CYS A 8 6.67 -11.40 -23.86
N ARG A 9 7.18 -12.23 -22.96
CA ARG A 9 8.10 -13.33 -23.24
C ARG A 9 7.63 -14.60 -22.54
N SER A 10 8.12 -15.76 -22.99
CA SER A 10 7.84 -17.04 -22.33
C SER A 10 8.36 -17.03 -20.89
N LEU A 11 7.59 -17.61 -19.97
CA LEU A 11 7.99 -17.80 -18.57
C LEU A 11 9.20 -18.73 -18.42
N LEU A 12 9.35 -19.68 -19.35
CA LEU A 12 10.40 -20.71 -19.31
C LEU A 12 11.66 -20.31 -20.12
N GLY A 13 11.74 -19.06 -20.56
CA GLY A 13 12.90 -18.53 -21.28
C GLY A 13 13.81 -17.68 -20.38
N PRO A 14 15.10 -17.53 -20.73
CA PRO A 14 16.00 -16.65 -19.99
C PRO A 14 15.51 -15.20 -20.04
N VAL A 15 15.76 -14.45 -18.95
CA VAL A 15 15.48 -13.02 -18.84
C VAL A 15 16.78 -12.25 -18.58
N PRO A 16 16.95 -11.01 -19.11
CA PRO A 16 18.08 -10.16 -18.75
C PRO A 16 18.07 -9.88 -17.25
N SER A 17 19.26 -9.81 -16.66
CA SER A 17 19.44 -9.39 -15.26
C SER A 17 18.95 -7.96 -15.01
N SER A 18 18.93 -7.13 -16.05
CA SER A 18 18.42 -5.75 -16.04
C SER A 18 16.92 -5.63 -16.26
N ARG A 19 16.15 -6.73 -16.25
CA ARG A 19 14.68 -6.69 -16.42
C ARG A 19 14.05 -5.86 -15.31
N THR A 20 13.29 -4.85 -15.70
CA THR A 20 12.53 -3.99 -14.78
C THR A 20 11.09 -4.50 -14.58
N CYS A 21 10.39 -3.97 -13.58
CA CYS A 21 8.95 -4.20 -13.41
C CYS A 21 8.13 -3.66 -14.60
N ALA A 22 8.54 -2.54 -15.21
CA ALA A 22 7.90 -2.01 -16.41
C ALA A 22 8.02 -2.99 -17.60
N ASP A 23 9.19 -3.60 -17.81
CA ASP A 23 9.38 -4.64 -18.84
C ASP A 23 8.51 -5.89 -18.59
N ALA A 24 8.10 -6.11 -17.34
CA ALA A 24 7.21 -7.17 -16.92
C ALA A 24 5.73 -6.82 -17.08
N GLY A 25 5.39 -5.57 -17.42
CA GLY A 25 4.02 -5.07 -17.36
C GLY A 25 3.50 -4.90 -15.93
N ILE A 26 4.38 -4.81 -14.94
CA ILE A 26 4.05 -4.64 -13.53
C ILE A 26 4.17 -3.15 -13.18
N PRO A 27 3.07 -2.47 -12.80
CA PRO A 27 3.14 -1.08 -12.34
C PRO A 27 4.03 -0.95 -11.11
N ASP A 28 4.66 0.21 -10.95
CA ASP A 28 5.66 0.46 -9.91
C ASP A 28 5.18 0.13 -8.48
N HIS A 29 3.93 0.47 -8.17
CA HIS A 29 3.29 0.17 -6.88
C HIS A 29 3.24 -1.34 -6.56
N TRP A 30 3.10 -2.19 -7.58
CA TRP A 30 3.04 -3.65 -7.47
C TRP A 30 4.39 -4.33 -7.69
N CYS A 31 5.47 -3.55 -7.80
CA CYS A 31 6.79 -4.05 -8.10
C CYS A 31 7.39 -4.78 -6.89
N THR A 32 7.50 -6.09 -6.98
CA THR A 32 8.12 -6.92 -5.94
C THR A 32 9.65 -6.77 -5.87
N CYS A 33 10.25 -6.07 -6.82
CA CYS A 33 11.68 -5.73 -6.79
C CYS A 33 11.99 -4.57 -5.83
N ALA A 34 10.97 -3.84 -5.36
CA ALA A 34 11.16 -2.75 -4.42
C ALA A 34 11.72 -3.28 -3.09
N GLU A 35 12.77 -2.62 -2.59
CA GLU A 35 13.29 -2.89 -1.26
C GLU A 35 12.63 -2.00 -0.23
N TYR A 36 12.41 -2.56 0.96
CA TYR A 36 11.82 -1.85 2.09
C TYR A 36 12.72 -1.96 3.32
N SER A 37 12.75 -0.89 4.13
CA SER A 37 13.31 -0.90 5.47
C SER A 37 12.20 -0.71 6.49
N GLU A 38 12.19 -1.52 7.54
CA GLU A 38 11.19 -1.39 8.60
C GLU A 38 11.46 -0.17 9.48
N ILE A 39 10.37 0.47 9.92
CA ILE A 39 10.36 1.52 10.93
C ILE A 39 9.76 0.92 12.19
N ASP A 40 10.34 1.27 13.34
CA ASP A 40 9.81 0.87 14.64
C ASP A 40 8.33 1.26 14.76
N VAL A 41 7.48 0.26 14.99
CA VAL A 41 6.02 0.41 15.12
C VAL A 41 5.62 1.25 16.33
N THR A 42 6.51 1.35 17.34
CA THR A 42 6.28 2.17 18.55
C THR A 42 6.68 3.63 18.35
N SER A 43 7.32 3.96 17.23
CA SER A 43 7.76 5.33 16.96
C SER A 43 6.57 6.29 16.79
N PRO A 44 6.74 7.58 17.16
CA PRO A 44 5.70 8.60 16.94
C PRO A 44 5.29 8.73 15.46
N LEU A 45 6.24 8.51 14.54
CA LEU A 45 5.96 8.54 13.11
C LEU A 45 5.04 7.38 12.71
N SER A 46 5.33 6.15 13.15
CA SER A 46 4.50 4.98 12.84
C SER A 46 3.08 5.15 13.33
N LYS A 47 2.90 5.69 14.55
CA LYS A 47 1.57 6.00 15.08
C LYS A 47 0.86 7.07 14.24
N LYS A 48 1.53 8.18 13.92
CA LYS A 48 0.97 9.26 13.10
C LYS A 48 0.49 8.77 11.73
N LEU A 49 1.31 7.96 11.05
CA LEU A 49 0.98 7.40 9.74
C LEU A 49 -0.18 6.41 9.84
N SER A 50 -0.21 5.59 10.88
CA SER A 50 -1.29 4.61 11.10
C SER A 50 -2.63 5.28 11.42
N ASP A 51 -2.60 6.32 12.26
CA ASP A 51 -3.79 7.12 12.58
C ASP A 51 -4.32 7.83 11.32
N LEU A 52 -3.43 8.33 10.45
CA LEU A 52 -3.82 8.91 9.16
C LEU A 52 -4.52 7.88 8.27
N VAL A 53 -3.99 6.66 8.15
CA VAL A 53 -4.62 5.59 7.37
C VAL A 53 -6.04 5.28 7.87
N VAL A 54 -6.20 5.10 9.18
CA VAL A 54 -7.53 4.80 9.77
C VAL A 54 -8.49 5.98 9.58
N LEU A 55 -8.02 7.22 9.73
CA LEU A 55 -8.81 8.41 9.46
C LEU A 55 -9.28 8.45 8.00
N THR A 56 -8.39 8.21 7.04
CA THR A 56 -8.72 8.18 5.61
C THR A 56 -9.73 7.09 5.28
N ILE A 57 -9.62 5.90 5.88
CA ILE A 57 -10.62 4.84 5.73
C ILE A 57 -11.99 5.32 6.21
N ASN A 58 -12.07 5.89 7.41
CA ASN A 58 -13.35 6.39 7.94
C ASN A 58 -13.96 7.51 7.08
N GLN A 59 -13.13 8.44 6.57
CA GLN A 59 -13.58 9.49 5.66
C GLN A 59 -14.13 8.90 4.36
N PHE A 60 -13.40 7.96 3.76
CA PHE A 60 -13.85 7.27 2.55
C PHE A 60 -15.22 6.60 2.75
N MET A 61 -15.42 5.91 3.89
CA MET A 61 -16.70 5.30 4.23
C MET A 61 -17.82 6.33 4.44
N MET A 62 -17.51 7.53 4.92
CA MET A 62 -18.49 8.61 5.06
C MET A 62 -18.89 9.24 3.73
N ASP A 63 -17.93 9.39 2.83
CA ASP A 63 -18.14 10.02 1.52
C ASP A 63 -18.94 9.12 0.57
N HIS A 64 -18.96 7.80 0.85
CA HIS A 64 -19.59 6.77 0.03
C HIS A 64 -20.76 6.07 0.77
N ARG A 65 -21.47 6.79 1.65
CA ARG A 65 -22.58 6.24 2.44
C ARG A 65 -23.75 5.78 1.58
N GLU A 66 -23.87 6.27 0.36
CA GLU A 66 -24.90 5.87 -0.61
C GLU A 66 -24.79 4.40 -1.05
N TYR A 67 -23.63 3.75 -0.85
CA TYR A 67 -23.43 2.33 -1.14
C TYR A 67 -23.77 1.41 0.05
N ILE A 68 -24.19 1.98 1.19
CA ILE A 68 -24.58 1.21 2.38
C ILE A 68 -25.98 0.63 2.17
N GLU A 69 -26.14 -0.67 2.47
CA GLU A 69 -27.42 -1.35 2.37
C GLU A 69 -28.49 -0.69 3.27
N PRO A 70 -29.73 -0.48 2.78
CA PRO A 70 -30.79 0.12 3.57
C PRO A 70 -31.01 -0.59 4.91
N GLY A 71 -31.01 0.18 6.00
CA GLY A 71 -31.15 -0.37 7.36
C GLY A 71 -29.85 -0.84 8.00
N THR A 72 -28.71 -0.69 7.33
CA THR A 72 -27.37 -0.98 7.89
C THR A 72 -26.54 0.29 8.08
N ALA A 73 -25.45 0.18 8.83
CA ALA A 73 -24.49 1.27 9.00
C ALA A 73 -23.08 0.73 9.20
N CYS A 74 -22.09 1.44 8.68
CA CYS A 74 -20.69 1.14 8.94
C CYS A 74 -20.29 1.68 10.32
N SER A 75 -19.50 0.89 11.05
CA SER A 75 -18.91 1.33 12.31
C SER A 75 -17.76 2.30 12.06
N TRP A 76 -17.58 3.26 12.97
CA TRP A 76 -16.39 4.09 12.99
C TRP A 76 -15.20 3.27 13.49
N LEU A 77 -14.15 3.20 12.68
CA LEU A 77 -12.95 2.43 13.01
C LEU A 77 -11.98 3.24 13.85
N SER A 78 -11.31 2.56 14.79
CA SER A 78 -10.16 3.06 15.54
C SER A 78 -8.94 2.17 15.28
N LEU A 79 -7.75 2.74 15.46
CA LEU A 79 -6.51 1.97 15.39
C LEU A 79 -6.43 1.02 16.60
N ASN A 80 -6.41 -0.29 16.36
CA ASN A 80 -6.17 -1.29 17.39
C ASN A 80 -4.66 -1.54 17.56
N LYS A 81 -3.97 -1.77 16.44
CA LYS A 81 -2.55 -2.12 16.42
C LYS A 81 -1.88 -1.66 15.14
N VAL A 82 -0.67 -1.13 15.26
CA VAL A 82 0.25 -0.95 14.13
C VAL A 82 0.91 -2.31 13.84
N VAL A 83 0.69 -2.85 12.65
CA VAL A 83 1.22 -4.17 12.26
C VAL A 83 2.65 -4.02 11.75
N TYR A 84 2.87 -3.09 10.81
CA TYR A 84 4.19 -2.72 10.32
C TYR A 84 4.16 -1.34 9.68
N VAL A 85 5.33 -0.70 9.64
CA VAL A 85 5.57 0.48 8.81
C VAL A 85 6.88 0.25 8.06
N ARG A 86 6.83 0.39 6.73
CA ARG A 86 7.93 0.09 5.83
C ARG A 86 8.23 1.30 4.97
N LYS A 87 9.44 1.81 5.04
CA LYS A 87 9.94 2.82 4.12
C LYS A 87 10.45 2.14 2.86
N ARG A 88 9.94 2.54 1.70
CA ARG A 88 10.50 2.11 0.42
C ARG A 88 11.87 2.75 0.24
N LYS A 89 12.88 1.94 -0.09
CA LYS A 89 14.18 2.43 -0.51
C LYS A 89 14.04 2.94 -1.94
N VAL A 90 14.20 4.24 -2.13
CA VAL A 90 14.19 4.84 -3.47
C VAL A 90 15.62 4.84 -3.99
N SER A 91 15.83 4.32 -5.21
CA SER A 91 17.13 4.25 -5.87
C SER A 91 17.57 5.57 -6.53
N ASP A 92 16.68 6.54 -6.62
CA ASP A 92 16.86 7.77 -7.40
C ASP A 92 16.38 9.00 -6.60
N GLY A 93 17.03 10.15 -6.80
CA GLY A 93 17.08 11.32 -5.90
C GLY A 93 15.78 12.10 -5.63
N LEU A 94 14.61 11.45 -5.59
CA LEU A 94 13.34 12.06 -5.17
C LEU A 94 13.28 12.24 -3.65
N GLN A 95 12.85 13.43 -3.23
CA GLN A 95 12.69 13.81 -1.82
C GLN A 95 11.44 13.18 -1.16
N THR A 96 10.52 12.62 -1.95
CA THR A 96 9.27 12.06 -1.43
C THR A 96 9.49 10.67 -0.83
N LEU A 97 9.18 10.52 0.46
CA LEU A 97 9.31 9.26 1.19
C LEU A 97 8.03 8.45 1.04
N GLN A 98 8.08 7.34 0.31
CA GLN A 98 6.96 6.40 0.24
C GLN A 98 7.02 5.40 1.40
N MET A 99 5.95 5.36 2.18
CA MET A 99 5.76 4.46 3.31
C MET A 99 4.63 3.48 3.02
N VAL A 100 4.80 2.21 3.37
CA VAL A 100 3.74 1.20 3.36
C VAL A 100 3.38 0.91 4.81
N VAL A 101 2.12 1.09 5.17
CA VAL A 101 1.61 1.10 6.53
C VAL A 101 0.54 0.01 6.65
N GLY A 102 0.81 -0.99 7.49
CA GLY A 102 -0.13 -2.04 7.85
C GLY A 102 -0.76 -1.75 9.21
N VAL A 103 -2.08 -1.70 9.27
CA VAL A 103 -2.86 -1.44 10.50
C VAL A 103 -3.89 -2.54 10.74
N GLU A 104 -4.17 -2.77 12.01
CA GLU A 104 -5.34 -3.53 12.45
C GLU A 104 -6.32 -2.56 13.14
N THR A 105 -7.60 -2.65 12.78
CA THR A 105 -8.64 -1.72 13.24
C THR A 105 -9.61 -2.38 14.21
N PHE A 106 -10.26 -1.58 15.05
CA PHE A 106 -11.40 -1.99 15.87
C PHE A 106 -12.62 -1.10 15.56
N PRO A 107 -13.87 -1.60 15.59
CA PRO A 107 -14.28 -2.98 15.79
C PRO A 107 -13.94 -3.91 14.62
N GLY A 108 -14.08 -5.22 14.83
CA GLY A 108 -13.96 -6.24 13.78
C GLY A 108 -12.54 -6.76 13.51
N PHE A 109 -11.50 -6.14 14.09
CA PHE A 109 -10.10 -6.60 13.97
C PHE A 109 -9.63 -6.75 12.51
N GLY A 110 -10.17 -5.91 11.62
CA GLY A 110 -9.82 -5.90 10.20
C GLY A 110 -8.38 -5.42 9.99
N GLN A 111 -7.67 -6.06 9.06
CA GLN A 111 -6.30 -5.68 8.68
C GLN A 111 -6.30 -4.99 7.32
N PHE A 112 -5.62 -3.85 7.27
CA PHE A 112 -5.53 -3.01 6.08
C PHE A 112 -4.08 -2.60 5.83
N GLU A 113 -3.72 -2.45 4.57
CA GLU A 113 -2.45 -1.88 4.14
C GLU A 113 -2.72 -0.65 3.28
N SER A 114 -1.94 0.40 3.48
CA SER A 114 -1.98 1.60 2.65
C SER A 114 -0.59 2.12 2.34
N THR A 115 -0.48 2.81 1.21
CA THR A 115 0.73 3.54 0.81
C THR A 115 0.55 5.02 1.14
N VAL A 116 1.49 5.58 1.89
CA VAL A 116 1.49 6.99 2.31
C VAL A 116 2.72 7.68 1.71
N GLU A 117 2.49 8.76 0.96
CA GLU A 117 3.55 9.66 0.52
C GLU A 117 3.80 10.72 1.59
N TYR A 118 5.03 10.79 2.09
CA TYR A 118 5.44 11.70 3.16
C TYR A 118 6.49 12.67 2.61
N SER A 119 6.15 13.96 2.65
CA SER A 119 7.01 15.10 2.25
C SER A 119 7.45 15.91 3.46
#